data_AF-A0A7S0MAK1-F1
#
_entry.id   AF-A0A7S0MAK1-F1
#
_cell.length_a   1.000
_cell.length_b   1.000
_cell.length_c   1.000
_cell.angle_alpha   90.00
_cell.angle_beta   90.00
_cell.angle_gamma   90.00
#
_symmetry.space_group_name_H-M   'P 1'
#
loop_
_entity.id
_entity.type
_entity.pdbx_description
1 polymer ?
#
loop_
_entity_poly.entity_id
_entity_poly.type
_entity_poly.pdbx_seq_one_letter_code
_entity_poly.pdbx_strand_id
1 'polypeptide(L)'
;KYISKIASYQSVCFLLLVALSVNAFSTTGIQMQGYKPPEKVVICGAGVIGASVAYYLSLRGTAAVIVDRAGVAKAASGKAGGFLALDWNDGSPIGALSRKSFDLHEELAKTLSLDSYRRLTCSTITLDPSNLGKPSPNKISEWVDLGARRTSVLGTRDTVAQVHPRQLTEALVAAATQRG
;
A
#
# COMPACT_ATOMS: atom_id res chain seq x y z
N LYS A 1 -18.02 -8.84 -3.60
CA LYS A 1 -17.15 -9.66 -4.49
C LYS A 1 -16.27 -8.83 -5.44
N TYR A 2 -16.71 -7.66 -5.93
CA TYR A 2 -15.87 -6.80 -6.80
C TYR A 2 -14.89 -5.89 -6.03
N ILE A 3 -15.32 -5.30 -4.91
CA ILE A 3 -14.45 -4.46 -4.07
C ILE A 3 -13.32 -5.28 -3.42
N SER A 4 -13.61 -6.52 -3.00
CA SER A 4 -12.61 -7.47 -2.50
C SER A 4 -11.57 -7.85 -3.57
N LYS A 5 -11.97 -7.92 -4.86
CA LYS A 5 -11.02 -8.16 -5.96
C LYS A 5 -10.18 -6.93 -6.27
N ILE A 6 -10.76 -5.72 -6.30
CA ILE A 6 -10.01 -4.49 -6.63
C ILE A 6 -8.97 -4.16 -5.54
N ALA A 7 -9.34 -4.31 -4.28
CA ALA A 7 -8.42 -4.12 -3.16
C ALA A 7 -7.37 -5.23 -3.06
N SER A 8 -7.74 -6.48 -3.36
CA SER A 8 -6.77 -7.58 -3.45
C SER A 8 -5.76 -7.33 -4.57
N TYR A 9 -6.18 -6.88 -5.76
CA TYR A 9 -5.24 -6.56 -6.86
C TYR A 9 -4.35 -5.35 -6.57
N GLN A 10 -4.86 -4.28 -5.93
CA GLN A 10 -4.06 -3.11 -5.59
C GLN A 10 -3.08 -3.38 -4.44
N SER A 11 -3.46 -4.18 -3.44
CA SER A 11 -2.56 -4.63 -2.37
C SER A 11 -1.54 -5.66 -2.86
N VAL A 12 -1.93 -6.65 -3.68
CA VAL A 12 -1.02 -7.69 -4.19
C VAL A 12 0.10 -7.11 -5.05
N CYS A 13 -0.17 -6.08 -5.86
CA CYS A 13 0.88 -5.39 -6.63
C CYS A 13 1.81 -4.53 -5.75
N PHE A 14 1.31 -3.94 -4.66
CA PHE A 14 2.12 -3.17 -3.70
C PHE A 14 3.07 -4.07 -2.89
N LEU A 15 2.59 -5.27 -2.57
CA LEU A 15 3.23 -6.20 -1.65
C LEU A 15 4.35 -7.01 -2.28
N LEU A 16 4.17 -7.51 -3.51
CA LEU A 16 5.14 -8.42 -4.14
C LEU A 16 6.55 -7.83 -4.27
N LEU A 17 6.68 -6.50 -4.39
CA LEU A 17 7.98 -5.84 -4.58
C LEU A 17 8.65 -5.39 -3.29
N VAL A 18 7.92 -5.11 -2.21
CA VAL A 18 8.55 -4.86 -0.91
C VAL A 18 9.25 -6.14 -0.43
N ALA A 19 8.64 -7.32 -0.61
CA ALA A 19 9.31 -8.61 -0.35
C ALA A 19 10.54 -8.82 -1.21
N LEU A 20 10.51 -8.49 -2.50
CA LEU A 20 11.70 -8.65 -3.34
C LEU A 20 12.82 -7.69 -2.92
N SER A 21 12.52 -6.47 -2.46
CA SER A 21 13.56 -5.57 -1.93
C SER A 21 14.13 -6.01 -0.56
N VAL A 22 13.34 -6.69 0.27
CA VAL A 22 13.74 -7.13 1.62
C VAL A 22 14.36 -8.54 1.60
N ASN A 23 13.84 -9.47 0.81
CA ASN A 23 14.27 -10.88 0.75
C ASN A 23 15.20 -11.23 -0.41
N ALA A 24 15.35 -10.41 -1.46
CA ALA A 24 16.35 -10.72 -2.50
C ALA A 24 17.81 -10.63 -2.01
N PHE A 25 18.03 -10.30 -0.73
CA PHE A 25 19.36 -10.31 -0.14
C PHE A 25 19.51 -11.17 1.13
N SER A 26 18.46 -11.88 1.55
CA SER A 26 18.58 -12.76 2.72
C SER A 26 17.69 -14.00 2.57
N THR A 27 18.27 -15.06 1.99
CA THR A 27 18.49 -16.38 2.61
C THR A 27 18.64 -17.47 1.54
N THR A 28 19.89 -17.86 1.30
CA THR A 28 20.41 -19.24 1.33
C THR A 28 21.90 -19.12 0.98
N GLY A 29 22.74 -19.94 1.61
CA GLY A 29 24.20 -19.86 1.55
C GLY A 29 24.84 -20.16 0.19
N ILE A 30 24.38 -19.51 -0.87
CA ILE A 30 25.15 -19.32 -2.09
C ILE A 30 26.01 -18.07 -1.84
N GLN A 31 27.25 -18.28 -1.42
CA GLN A 31 28.27 -17.27 -1.63
C GLN A 31 28.34 -17.07 -3.15
N MET A 32 27.71 -16.02 -3.67
CA MET A 32 27.90 -15.56 -5.05
C MET A 32 29.31 -14.97 -5.14
N GLN A 33 30.30 -15.86 -5.16
CA GLN A 33 31.71 -15.53 -5.17
C GLN A 33 32.00 -14.82 -6.51
N GLY A 34 32.19 -13.50 -6.46
CA GLY A 34 32.46 -12.66 -7.63
C GLY A 34 31.33 -11.70 -8.08
N TYR A 35 30.16 -11.69 -7.43
CA TYR A 35 29.14 -10.68 -7.74
C TYR A 35 29.47 -9.33 -7.10
N LYS A 36 30.05 -8.41 -7.89
CA LYS A 36 30.12 -7.00 -7.53
C LYS A 36 28.73 -6.40 -7.73
N PRO A 37 28.07 -5.86 -6.69
CA PRO A 37 26.79 -5.19 -6.87
C PRO A 37 26.95 -4.04 -7.88
N PRO A 38 25.95 -3.82 -8.74
CA PRO A 38 26.03 -2.77 -9.75
C PRO A 38 26.22 -1.42 -9.07
N GLU A 39 27.11 -0.59 -9.61
CA GLU A 39 27.38 0.75 -9.08
C GLU A 39 26.14 1.65 -9.18
N LYS A 40 25.21 1.35 -10.10
CA LYS A 40 23.95 2.08 -10.32
C LYS A 40 22.83 1.13 -10.76
N VAL A 41 21.62 1.36 -10.24
CA VAL A 41 20.40 0.65 -10.63
C VAL A 41 19.46 1.58 -11.39
N VAL A 42 18.94 1.15 -12.54
CA VAL A 42 17.90 1.89 -13.27
C VAL A 42 16.53 1.29 -12.95
N ILE A 43 15.59 2.13 -12.53
CA ILE A 43 14.23 1.75 -12.15
C ILE A 43 13.26 2.35 -13.16
N CYS A 44 12.57 1.48 -13.90
CA CYS A 44 11.55 1.89 -14.87
C CYS A 44 10.19 2.04 -14.17
N GLY A 45 9.83 3.27 -13.82
CA GLY A 45 8.54 3.64 -13.24
C GLY A 45 8.66 4.33 -11.88
N ALA A 46 8.07 5.51 -11.75
CA ALA A 46 8.03 6.35 -10.56
C ALA A 46 6.69 6.20 -9.79
N GLY A 47 6.11 5.01 -9.86
CA GLY A 47 5.03 4.59 -8.95
C GLY A 47 5.58 4.22 -7.58
N VAL A 48 4.67 3.90 -6.66
CA VAL A 48 5.04 3.58 -5.26
C VAL A 48 6.00 2.41 -5.14
N ILE A 49 5.94 1.48 -6.09
CA ILE A 49 6.89 0.37 -6.20
C ILE A 49 8.31 0.88 -6.50
N GLY A 50 8.49 1.62 -7.59
CA GLY A 50 9.80 2.12 -7.96
C GLY A 50 10.35 3.12 -6.93
N ALA A 51 9.48 3.93 -6.34
CA ALA A 51 9.82 4.82 -5.23
C ALA A 51 10.32 4.04 -4.00
N SER A 52 9.63 2.96 -3.62
CA SER A 52 10.04 2.10 -2.50
C SER A 52 11.40 1.44 -2.78
N VAL A 53 11.59 0.90 -3.99
CA VAL A 53 12.87 0.29 -4.39
C VAL A 53 14.00 1.32 -4.31
N ALA A 54 13.81 2.50 -4.90
CA ALA A 54 14.82 3.57 -4.85
C ALA A 54 15.15 3.97 -3.40
N TYR A 55 14.14 4.15 -2.56
CA TYR A 55 14.31 4.47 -1.15
C TYR A 55 15.16 3.42 -0.42
N TYR A 56 14.80 2.13 -0.53
CA TYR A 56 15.56 1.08 0.15
C TYR A 56 16.95 0.82 -0.44
N LEU A 57 17.17 1.07 -1.73
CA LEU A 57 18.50 1.06 -2.33
C LEU A 57 19.37 2.20 -1.78
N SER A 58 18.80 3.40 -1.65
CA SER A 58 19.50 4.55 -1.10
C SER A 58 19.93 4.33 0.36
N LEU A 59 19.11 3.64 1.16
CA LEU A 59 19.48 3.23 2.54
C LEU A 59 20.64 2.25 2.58
N ARG A 60 20.93 1.55 1.48
CA ARG A 60 22.04 0.60 1.33
C ARG A 60 23.22 1.20 0.57
N GLY A 61 23.22 2.51 0.30
CA GLY A 61 24.28 3.19 -0.44
C GLY A 61 24.39 2.78 -1.91
N THR A 62 23.32 2.23 -2.49
CA THR A 62 23.26 1.89 -3.92
C THR A 62 22.55 3.00 -4.68
N ALA A 63 23.24 3.67 -5.59
CA ALA A 63 22.69 4.74 -6.41
C ALA A 63 21.58 4.20 -7.34
N ALA A 64 20.48 4.94 -7.44
CA ALA A 64 19.35 4.57 -8.28
C ALA A 64 18.88 5.73 -9.17
N VAL A 65 18.54 5.41 -10.43
CA VAL A 65 17.94 6.36 -11.37
C VAL A 65 16.53 5.90 -11.69
N ILE A 66 15.52 6.70 -11.32
CA ILE A 66 14.13 6.43 -11.68
C ILE A 66 13.83 7.09 -13.03
N VAL A 67 13.34 6.30 -13.99
CA VAL A 67 12.86 6.77 -15.29
C VAL A 67 11.36 6.55 -15.36
N ASP A 68 10.59 7.63 -15.51
CA ASP A 68 9.14 7.56 -15.68
C ASP A 68 8.69 8.60 -16.71
N ARG A 69 7.83 8.17 -17.64
CA ARG A 69 7.31 9.01 -18.71
C ARG A 69 6.35 10.10 -18.20
N ALA A 70 5.53 9.78 -17.21
CA ALA A 70 4.48 10.66 -16.71
C ALA A 70 4.96 11.49 -15.52
N GLY A 71 5.87 10.95 -14.72
CA GLY A 71 6.40 11.56 -13.50
C GLY A 71 5.93 10.87 -12.23
N VAL A 72 6.52 11.28 -11.10
CA VAL A 72 6.30 10.65 -9.79
C VAL A 72 4.82 10.62 -9.43
N ALA A 73 4.31 9.43 -9.12
CA ALA A 73 2.94 9.19 -8.69
C ALA A 73 1.84 9.71 -9.64
N LYS A 74 2.10 9.93 -10.93
CA LYS A 74 1.10 10.49 -11.87
C LYS A 74 0.06 9.48 -12.38
N ALA A 75 0.26 8.19 -12.13
CA ALA A 75 -0.62 7.09 -12.55
C ALA A 75 -1.39 6.48 -11.36
N ALA A 76 -1.51 5.15 -11.32
CA ALA A 76 -2.28 4.42 -10.30
C ALA A 76 -1.86 4.79 -8.87
N SER A 77 -0.56 4.88 -8.60
CA SER A 77 -0.04 5.13 -7.24
C SER A 77 -0.43 6.49 -6.66
N GLY A 78 -0.69 7.53 -7.46
CA GLY A 78 -1.18 8.81 -6.94
C GLY A 78 -2.67 9.02 -7.08
N LYS A 79 -3.41 8.00 -7.55
CA LYS A 79 -4.88 8.02 -7.71
C LYS A 79 -5.59 6.91 -6.89
N ALA A 80 -4.82 6.06 -6.22
CA ALA A 80 -5.35 4.99 -5.37
C ALA A 80 -6.10 5.54 -4.15
N GLY A 81 -6.96 4.71 -3.55
CA GLY A 81 -7.70 5.07 -2.33
C GLY A 81 -6.91 4.96 -1.03
N GLY A 82 -5.69 4.40 -1.07
CA GLY A 82 -4.77 4.36 0.07
C GLY A 82 -5.19 3.50 1.25
N PHE A 83 -6.18 2.63 1.07
CA PHE A 83 -6.68 1.74 2.11
C PHE A 83 -5.70 0.58 2.36
N LEU A 84 -5.42 0.30 3.63
CA LEU A 84 -4.52 -0.75 4.09
C LEU A 84 -5.31 -1.72 4.96
N ALA A 85 -5.14 -3.02 4.71
CA ALA A 85 -5.75 -4.07 5.50
C ALA A 85 -4.69 -5.08 5.95
N LEU A 86 -4.66 -5.34 7.25
CA LEU A 86 -3.67 -6.19 7.90
C LEU A 86 -3.84 -7.67 7.52
N ASP A 87 -5.09 -8.13 7.45
CA ASP A 87 -5.48 -9.54 7.52
C ASP A 87 -6.17 -10.07 6.25
N TRP A 88 -6.41 -9.23 5.24
CA TRP A 88 -7.16 -9.62 4.03
C TRP A 88 -6.45 -10.66 3.14
N ASN A 89 -5.14 -10.83 3.32
CA ASN A 89 -4.34 -11.82 2.61
C ASN A 89 -3.91 -12.98 3.50
N ASP A 90 -4.46 -13.11 4.71
CA ASP A 90 -4.18 -14.24 5.59
C ASP A 90 -4.57 -15.57 4.92
N GLY A 91 -3.76 -16.60 5.17
CA GLY A 91 -3.92 -17.91 4.52
C GLY A 91 -3.47 -17.96 3.05
N SER A 92 -3.03 -16.83 2.46
CA SER A 92 -2.40 -16.81 1.14
C SER A 92 -0.88 -16.92 1.24
N PRO A 93 -0.18 -17.28 0.14
CA PRO A 93 1.29 -17.29 0.10
C PRO A 93 1.96 -15.93 0.42
N ILE A 94 1.20 -14.82 0.33
CA ILE A 94 1.70 -13.47 0.62
C ILE A 94 1.18 -12.92 1.96
N GLY A 95 0.55 -13.73 2.80
CA GLY A 95 -0.06 -13.28 4.06
C GLY A 95 0.96 -12.67 5.02
N ALA A 96 2.08 -13.34 5.26
CA ALA A 96 3.15 -12.83 6.13
C ALA A 96 3.72 -11.49 5.63
N LEU A 97 3.87 -11.37 4.31
CA LEU A 97 4.32 -10.15 3.66
C LEU A 97 3.29 -9.01 3.79
N SER A 98 2.00 -9.33 3.68
CA SER A 98 0.89 -8.39 3.85
C SER A 98 0.89 -7.76 5.24
N ARG A 99 1.06 -8.60 6.26
CA ARG A 99 1.18 -8.15 7.65
C ARG A 99 2.40 -7.26 7.86
N LYS A 100 3.57 -7.70 7.36
CA LYS A 100 4.80 -6.90 7.51
C LYS A 100 4.70 -5.54 6.80
N SER A 101 4.11 -5.50 5.61
CA SER A 101 3.90 -4.23 4.90
C SER A 101 2.93 -3.33 5.64
N PHE A 102 1.89 -3.88 6.25
CA PHE A 102 0.94 -3.10 7.03
C PHE A 102 1.65 -2.31 8.15
N ASP A 103 2.48 -2.99 8.95
CA ASP A 103 3.26 -2.35 10.02
C ASP A 103 4.25 -1.32 9.46
N LEU A 104 4.90 -1.65 8.34
CA LEU A 104 5.89 -0.80 7.70
C LEU A 104 5.30 0.54 7.21
N HIS A 105 4.02 0.59 6.85
CA HIS A 105 3.39 1.87 6.48
C HIS A 105 3.35 2.85 7.64
N GLU A 106 3.13 2.37 8.86
CA GLU A 106 3.17 3.21 10.06
C GLU A 106 4.60 3.68 10.36
N GLU A 107 5.58 2.77 10.27
CA GLU A 107 7.00 3.09 10.44
C GLU A 107 7.47 4.13 9.42
N LEU A 108 7.11 3.97 8.15
CA LEU A 108 7.42 4.92 7.08
C LEU A 108 6.71 6.25 7.27
N ALA A 109 5.45 6.25 7.72
CA ALA A 109 4.74 7.48 8.02
C ALA A 109 5.45 8.30 9.10
N LYS A 110 5.94 7.64 10.16
CA LYS A 110 6.76 8.30 11.20
C LYS A 110 8.09 8.79 10.63
N THR A 111 8.80 7.92 9.91
CA THR A 111 10.15 8.20 9.37
C THR A 111 10.14 9.35 8.36
N LEU A 112 9.12 9.39 7.50
CA LEU A 112 8.97 10.38 6.43
C LEU A 112 8.09 11.55 6.85
N SER A 113 7.66 11.61 8.12
CA SER A 113 6.79 12.66 8.67
C SER A 113 5.51 12.87 7.86
N LEU A 114 4.83 11.77 7.49
CA LEU A 114 3.56 11.80 6.77
C LEU A 114 2.41 12.04 7.75
N ASP A 115 1.69 13.15 7.57
CA ASP A 115 0.49 13.49 8.33
C ASP A 115 -0.76 12.72 7.90
N SER A 116 -0.74 12.10 6.72
CA SER A 116 -1.91 11.41 6.16
C SER A 116 -2.16 10.00 6.68
N TYR A 117 -1.17 9.38 7.35
CA TYR A 117 -1.35 8.04 7.88
C TYR A 117 -2.29 8.06 9.08
N ARG A 118 -3.30 7.19 9.07
CA ARG A 118 -4.20 7.00 10.20
C ARG A 118 -4.76 5.59 10.27
N ARG A 119 -4.90 5.10 11.51
CA ARG A 119 -5.78 3.97 11.82
C ARG A 119 -7.23 4.43 11.75
N LEU A 120 -8.12 3.61 11.19
CA LEU A 120 -9.54 3.93 11.07
C LEU A 120 -10.42 2.70 11.32
N THR A 121 -11.72 2.92 11.47
CA THR A 121 -12.71 1.86 11.39
C THR A 121 -13.32 1.86 10.00
N CYS A 122 -13.66 0.70 9.46
CA CYS A 122 -14.30 0.57 8.16
C CYS A 122 -15.50 -0.37 8.25
N SER A 123 -16.59 0.02 7.61
CA SER A 123 -17.82 -0.77 7.54
C SER A 123 -18.32 -0.80 6.10
N THR A 124 -18.80 -1.94 5.65
CA THR A 124 -19.49 -2.07 4.37
C THR A 124 -20.99 -2.01 4.57
N ILE A 125 -21.66 -1.25 3.71
CA ILE A 125 -23.12 -1.12 3.70
C ILE A 125 -23.62 -1.72 2.39
N THR A 126 -24.55 -2.67 2.49
CA THR A 126 -25.24 -3.22 1.32
C THR A 126 -26.55 -2.48 1.12
N LEU A 127 -26.69 -1.86 -0.05
CA LEU A 127 -27.93 -1.21 -0.47
C LEU A 127 -28.80 -2.20 -1.24
N ASP A 128 -30.11 -2.11 -1.05
CA ASP A 128 -31.10 -2.84 -1.83
C ASP A 128 -31.73 -1.88 -2.85
N PRO A 129 -31.51 -2.11 -4.16
CA PRO A 129 -32.06 -1.27 -5.23
C PRO A 129 -33.58 -1.11 -5.16
N SER A 130 -34.30 -2.13 -4.70
CA SER A 130 -35.76 -2.11 -4.58
C SER A 130 -36.28 -1.21 -3.45
N ASN A 131 -35.37 -0.76 -2.57
CA ASN A 131 -35.65 0.09 -1.42
C ASN A 131 -34.91 1.43 -1.49
N LEU A 132 -34.32 1.80 -2.63
CA LEU A 132 -33.75 3.13 -2.86
C LEU A 132 -34.89 4.16 -2.79
N GLY A 133 -35.02 4.85 -1.66
CA GLY A 133 -36.12 5.78 -1.37
C GLY A 133 -36.95 5.42 -0.14
N LYS A 134 -36.79 4.21 0.41
CA LYS A 134 -37.41 3.82 1.69
C LYS A 134 -36.42 4.02 2.84
N PRO A 135 -36.86 4.50 4.01
CA PRO A 135 -36.04 4.55 5.21
C PRO A 135 -35.43 3.19 5.51
N SER A 136 -34.16 3.17 5.86
CA SER A 136 -33.54 1.96 6.38
C SER A 136 -34.22 1.56 7.71
N PRO A 137 -34.52 0.26 7.94
CA PRO A 137 -35.23 -0.16 9.15
C PRO A 137 -34.43 0.10 10.45
N ASN A 138 -33.10 0.22 10.35
CA ASN A 138 -32.23 0.63 11.43
C ASN A 138 -31.32 1.77 10.95
N LYS A 139 -31.17 2.83 11.75
CA LYS A 139 -30.24 3.94 11.45
C LYS A 139 -28.80 3.42 11.53
N ILE A 140 -28.18 3.24 10.37
CA ILE A 140 -26.84 2.66 10.23
C ILE A 140 -25.75 3.71 10.47
N SER A 141 -25.95 4.92 9.98
CA SER A 141 -25.15 6.11 10.26
C SER A 141 -26.01 7.35 10.04
N GLU A 142 -25.52 8.52 10.45
CA GLU A 142 -26.26 9.79 10.26
C GLU A 142 -26.42 10.23 8.81
N TRP A 143 -25.66 9.66 7.88
CA TRP A 143 -25.64 10.05 6.47
C TRP A 143 -26.21 8.96 5.54
N VAL A 144 -26.60 7.80 6.09
CA VAL A 144 -27.17 6.69 5.32
C VAL A 144 -28.60 6.46 5.77
N ASP A 145 -29.51 7.17 5.11
CA ASP A 145 -30.92 7.17 5.52
C ASP A 145 -31.78 6.21 4.70
N LEU A 146 -31.38 5.89 3.47
CA LEU A 146 -32.22 5.20 2.49
C LEU A 146 -31.60 3.90 1.97
N GLY A 147 -32.45 2.88 1.77
CA GLY A 147 -32.12 1.67 1.02
C GLY A 147 -31.05 0.75 1.64
N ALA A 148 -30.54 1.06 2.82
CA ALA A 148 -29.53 0.24 3.47
C ALA A 148 -30.16 -0.98 4.15
N ARG A 149 -29.67 -2.17 3.78
CA ARG A 149 -30.22 -3.46 4.22
C ARG A 149 -29.33 -4.17 5.24
N ARG A 150 -28.01 -4.06 5.10
CA ARG A 150 -27.05 -4.74 5.98
C ARG A 150 -25.78 -3.95 6.13
N THR A 151 -25.25 -3.94 7.35
CA THR A 151 -23.91 -3.48 7.68
C THR A 151 -23.06 -4.67 8.07
N SER A 152 -21.78 -4.60 7.74
CA SER A 152 -20.77 -5.47 8.33
C SER A 152 -19.50 -4.67 8.58
N VAL A 153 -18.89 -4.88 9.74
CA VAL A 153 -17.58 -4.30 10.06
C VAL A 153 -16.57 -4.94 9.11
N LEU A 154 -15.91 -4.09 8.34
CA LEU A 154 -14.87 -4.46 7.39
C LEU A 154 -13.48 -4.41 8.04
N GLY A 155 -13.31 -3.57 9.06
CA GLY A 155 -12.08 -3.48 9.85
C GLY A 155 -12.19 -2.55 11.04
N THR A 156 -11.33 -2.76 12.03
CA THR A 156 -11.18 -1.91 13.22
C THR A 156 -9.89 -1.08 13.12
N ARG A 157 -9.65 -0.20 14.09
CA ARG A 157 -8.39 0.55 14.18
C ARG A 157 -7.17 -0.36 14.27
N ASP A 158 -7.34 -1.62 14.67
CA ASP A 158 -6.26 -2.60 14.79
C ASP A 158 -5.98 -3.31 13.47
N THR A 159 -6.98 -3.45 12.59
CA THR A 159 -6.86 -4.25 11.36
C THR A 159 -6.81 -3.43 10.07
N VAL A 160 -7.20 -2.15 10.09
CA VAL A 160 -7.16 -1.29 8.90
C VAL A 160 -6.56 0.09 9.15
N ALA A 161 -5.99 0.66 8.10
CA ALA A 161 -5.40 2.00 8.09
C ALA A 161 -5.59 2.66 6.71
N GLN A 162 -5.25 3.93 6.61
CA GLN A 162 -5.16 4.65 5.35
C GLN A 162 -3.96 5.58 5.34
N VAL A 163 -3.34 5.75 4.17
CA VAL A 163 -2.31 6.75 3.88
C VAL A 163 -2.64 7.46 2.57
N HIS A 164 -2.22 8.71 2.40
CA HIS A 164 -2.38 9.40 1.12
C HIS A 164 -1.36 8.85 0.09
N PRO A 165 -1.79 8.17 -0.99
CA PRO A 165 -0.87 7.41 -1.84
C PRO A 165 0.16 8.25 -2.59
N ARG A 166 -0.27 9.42 -3.10
CA ARG A 166 0.65 10.37 -3.76
C ARG A 166 1.73 10.87 -2.79
N GLN A 167 1.33 11.39 -1.63
CA GLN A 167 2.24 11.89 -0.60
C GLN A 167 3.26 10.83 -0.18
N LEU A 168 2.83 9.58 0.09
CA LEU A 168 3.76 8.49 0.40
C LEU A 168 4.76 8.25 -0.73
N THR A 169 4.29 8.18 -1.97
CA THR A 169 5.15 7.92 -3.13
C THR A 169 6.16 9.04 -3.35
N GLU A 170 5.72 10.30 -3.28
CA GLU A 170 6.57 11.48 -3.45
C GLU A 170 7.60 11.59 -2.31
N ALA A 171 7.19 11.31 -1.08
CA ALA A 171 8.09 11.33 0.08
C ALA A 171 9.19 10.27 -0.02
N LEU A 172 8.86 9.05 -0.49
CA LEU A 172 9.84 8.00 -0.74
C LEU A 172 10.88 8.44 -1.78
N VAL A 173 10.43 9.02 -2.90
CA VAL A 173 11.36 9.54 -3.92
C VAL A 173 12.21 10.67 -3.35
N ALA A 174 11.61 11.64 -2.66
CA ALA A 174 12.33 12.76 -2.05
C ALA A 174 13.41 12.28 -1.05
N ALA A 175 13.06 11.32 -0.19
CA ALA A 175 13.99 10.75 0.77
C ALA A 175 15.10 9.94 0.11
N ALA A 176 14.82 9.26 -1.01
CA ALA A 176 15.84 8.60 -1.82
C ALA A 176 16.79 9.65 -2.44
N THR A 177 16.25 10.69 -3.08
CA THR A 177 17.03 11.76 -3.72
C THR A 177 17.97 12.48 -2.74
N GLN A 178 17.56 12.68 -1.49
CA GLN A 178 18.42 13.27 -0.44
C GLN A 178 19.64 12.41 -0.10
N ARG A 179 19.63 11.12 -0.44
CA ARG A 179 20.69 10.14 -0.11
C ARG A 179 21.58 9.79 -1.30
N GLY A 180 21.26 10.27 -2.51
CA GLY A 180 21.97 9.95 -3.77
C GLY A 180 21.28 8.86 -4.58
#